data_AF-A0A6A7L8V0-F1
#
_entry.id   AF-A0A6A7L8V0-F1
#
_cell.length_a   1.000
_cell.length_b   1.000
_cell.length_c   1.000
_cell.angle_alpha   90.00
_cell.angle_beta   90.00
_cell.angle_gamma   90.00
#
_symmetry.space_group_name_H-M   'P 1'
#
loop_
_entity.id
_entity.type
_entity.pdbx_description
1 polymer ?
#
loop_
_entity_poly.entity_id
_entity_poly.type
_entity_poly.pdbx_seq_one_letter_code
_entity_poly.pdbx_strand_id
1 'polypeptide(L)'
;MPFVITDPCIGTKDTACVDVCPVDCIHPRKDAPEFEAATMLYIHPEECIDCGACVPACPVTAIYDSVDSVPSSQKDLIEANQVYRNGDAAAMAAAEAIVQAHIGARADLMQLDPNERQAAH
;
A
#
# COMPACT_ATOMS: atom_id res chain seq x y z
N MET A 1 10.41 -0.49 12.41
CA MET A 1 9.60 0.59 11.83
C MET A 1 8.69 -0.06 10.82
N PRO A 2 7.41 0.31 10.76
CA PRO A 2 6.45 -0.40 9.95
C PRO A 2 6.83 -0.35 8.47
N PHE A 3 6.53 -1.45 7.79
CA PHE A 3 6.64 -1.57 6.35
C PHE A 3 5.56 -0.70 5.68
N VAL A 4 5.81 -0.25 4.46
CA VAL A 4 4.93 0.69 3.74
C VAL A 4 4.61 0.14 2.36
N ILE A 5 3.32 0.04 2.02
CA ILE A 5 2.87 -0.28 0.66
C ILE A 5 2.75 1.01 -0.14
N THR A 6 3.26 1.01 -1.37
CA THR A 6 3.34 2.21 -2.20
C THR A 6 2.75 1.99 -3.60
N ASP A 7 3.09 2.87 -4.55
CA ASP A 7 2.35 3.09 -5.79
C ASP A 7 2.24 1.90 -6.77
N PRO A 8 3.11 0.85 -6.77
CA PRO A 8 2.90 -0.29 -7.67
C PRO A 8 1.70 -1.14 -7.24
N CYS A 9 1.23 -1.00 -6.00
CA CYS A 9 0.05 -1.69 -5.51
C CYS A 9 -1.26 -1.10 -6.08
N ILE A 10 -1.25 0.17 -6.50
CA ILE A 10 -2.41 0.89 -7.04
C ILE A 10 -2.92 0.18 -8.29
N GLY A 11 -4.15 -0.35 -8.20
CA GLY A 11 -4.81 -1.12 -9.26
C GLY A 11 -4.36 -2.58 -9.37
N THR A 12 -3.22 -2.96 -8.79
CA THR A 12 -2.71 -4.34 -8.80
C THR A 12 -3.42 -5.22 -7.78
N LYS A 13 -3.40 -4.78 -6.49
CA LYS A 13 -4.07 -5.46 -5.36
C LYS A 13 -3.97 -7.00 -5.38
N ASP A 14 -2.76 -7.53 -5.59
CA ASP A 14 -2.52 -8.97 -5.78
C ASP A 14 -2.84 -9.83 -4.54
N THR A 15 -2.61 -9.29 -3.33
CA THR A 15 -2.87 -9.90 -2.01
C THR A 15 -1.93 -11.01 -1.52
N ALA A 16 -0.90 -11.43 -2.28
CA ALA A 16 0.08 -12.42 -1.78
C ALA A 16 0.77 -12.02 -0.46
N CYS A 17 0.96 -10.72 -0.22
CA CYS A 17 1.52 -10.21 1.04
C CYS A 17 0.61 -10.44 2.26
N VAL A 18 -0.71 -10.52 2.07
CA VAL A 18 -1.69 -10.76 3.13
C VAL A 18 -1.53 -12.18 3.69
N ASP A 19 -1.32 -13.16 2.82
CA ASP A 19 -1.23 -14.58 3.18
C ASP A 19 0.02 -14.92 4.01
N VAL A 20 1.07 -14.11 3.91
CA VAL A 20 2.34 -14.31 4.62
C VAL A 20 2.48 -13.45 5.86
N CYS A 21 1.53 -12.55 6.15
CA CYS A 21 1.59 -11.67 7.31
C CYS A 21 1.20 -12.43 8.59
N PRO A 22 2.12 -12.61 9.58
CA PRO A 22 1.86 -13.42 10.77
C PRO A 22 0.90 -12.77 11.78
N VAL A 23 0.62 -11.48 11.62
CA VAL A 23 -0.21 -10.66 12.52
C VAL A 23 -1.43 -10.07 11.81
N ASP A 24 -1.68 -10.47 10.56
CA ASP A 24 -2.83 -10.05 9.74
C ASP A 24 -3.01 -8.52 9.58
N CYS A 25 -1.92 -7.75 9.66
CA CYS A 25 -1.98 -6.28 9.65
C CYS A 25 -2.08 -5.64 8.24
N ILE A 26 -2.43 -6.40 7.20
CA ILE A 26 -2.49 -5.91 5.81
C ILE A 26 -3.94 -5.94 5.31
N HIS A 27 -4.46 -4.77 4.94
CA HIS A 27 -5.87 -4.58 4.64
C HIS A 27 -6.08 -3.64 3.44
N PRO A 28 -7.23 -3.70 2.76
CA PRO A 28 -8.33 -4.67 2.95
C PRO A 28 -8.01 -6.06 2.40
N ARG A 29 -8.57 -7.12 2.99
CA ARG A 29 -8.43 -8.49 2.47
C ARG A 29 -9.36 -8.70 1.27
N LYS A 30 -9.03 -9.63 0.37
CA LYS A 30 -9.80 -9.90 -0.86
C LYS A 30 -11.25 -10.34 -0.61
N ASP A 31 -11.51 -10.95 0.54
CA ASP A 31 -12.82 -11.41 0.98
C ASP A 31 -13.62 -10.34 1.77
N ALA A 32 -13.02 -9.17 2.00
CA ALA A 32 -13.64 -8.07 2.71
C ALA A 32 -14.40 -7.13 1.73
N PRO A 33 -15.57 -6.59 2.10
CA PRO A 33 -16.35 -5.70 1.24
C PRO A 33 -15.60 -4.40 0.89
N GLU A 34 -14.68 -3.96 1.74
CA GLU A 34 -13.84 -2.78 1.55
C GLU A 34 -12.82 -2.97 0.42
N PHE A 35 -12.55 -4.22 0.01
CA PHE A 35 -11.55 -4.52 -1.00
C PHE A 35 -11.85 -3.80 -2.29
N GLU A 36 -13.06 -3.90 -2.83
CA GLU A 36 -13.42 -3.28 -4.11
C GLU A 36 -13.35 -1.75 -4.08
N ALA A 37 -13.60 -1.14 -2.92
CA ALA A 37 -13.57 0.30 -2.75
C ALA A 37 -12.16 0.87 -2.63
N ALA A 38 -11.21 0.10 -2.10
CA ALA A 38 -9.84 0.55 -1.93
C ALA A 38 -9.04 0.45 -3.23
N THR A 39 -8.26 1.49 -3.53
CA THR A 39 -7.40 1.53 -4.72
C THR A 39 -6.09 0.76 -4.55
N MET A 40 -5.65 0.53 -3.31
CA MET A 40 -4.47 -0.26 -2.95
C MET A 40 -4.65 -0.93 -1.57
N LEU A 41 -3.66 -1.75 -1.18
CA LEU A 41 -3.55 -2.33 0.16
C LEU A 41 -2.72 -1.42 1.07
N TYR A 42 -2.90 -1.57 2.39
CA TYR A 42 -2.26 -0.77 3.43
C TYR A 42 -1.75 -1.68 4.56
N ILE A 43 -0.61 -1.31 5.15
CA ILE A 43 -0.05 -1.97 6.34
C ILE A 43 -0.38 -1.12 7.57
N HIS A 44 -1.01 -1.74 8.59
CA HIS A 44 -1.29 -1.07 9.85
C HIS A 44 -0.01 -0.86 10.66
N PRO A 45 0.41 0.39 10.92
CA PRO A 45 1.75 0.68 11.44
C PRO A 45 1.95 0.24 12.90
N GLU A 46 0.90 0.19 13.69
CA GLU A 46 0.98 -0.21 15.11
C GLU A 46 0.89 -1.74 15.31
N GLU A 47 0.40 -2.46 14.30
CA GLU A 47 0.28 -3.92 14.34
C GLU A 47 1.43 -4.61 13.62
N CYS A 48 2.09 -3.92 12.67
CA CYS A 48 3.27 -4.42 12.00
C CYS A 48 4.40 -4.70 13.02
N ILE A 49 4.87 -5.94 13.04
CA ILE A 49 5.96 -6.41 13.91
C ILE A 49 7.32 -6.49 13.20
N ASP A 50 7.45 -5.81 12.06
CA ASP A 50 8.69 -5.72 11.27
C ASP A 50 9.29 -7.07 10.83
N CYS A 51 8.46 -8.09 10.59
CA CYS A 51 8.96 -9.44 10.26
C CYS A 51 9.53 -9.60 8.84
N GLY A 52 9.18 -8.70 7.90
CA GLY A 52 9.70 -8.69 6.53
C GLY A 52 9.16 -9.74 5.56
N ALA A 53 8.24 -10.62 5.97
CA ALA A 53 7.72 -11.68 5.10
C ALA A 53 6.96 -11.16 3.87
N CYS A 54 6.34 -9.99 3.97
CA CYS A 54 5.51 -9.40 2.91
C CYS A 54 6.32 -8.87 1.72
N VAL A 55 7.55 -8.39 1.92
CA VAL A 55 8.38 -7.78 0.85
C VAL A 55 8.65 -8.74 -0.30
N PRO A 56 9.24 -9.92 -0.10
CA PRO A 56 9.50 -10.86 -1.20
C PRO A 56 8.23 -11.50 -1.77
N ALA A 57 7.10 -11.41 -1.06
CA ALA A 57 5.83 -11.97 -1.51
C ALA A 57 5.10 -11.05 -2.51
N CYS A 58 5.39 -9.74 -2.53
CA CYS A 58 4.72 -8.81 -3.42
C CYS A 58 5.26 -8.95 -4.86
N PRO A 59 4.44 -9.36 -5.84
CA PRO A 59 4.92 -9.63 -7.21
C PRO A 59 5.37 -8.36 -7.95
N VAL A 60 4.93 -7.19 -7.49
CA VAL A 60 5.24 -5.88 -8.09
C VAL A 60 6.17 -5.02 -7.22
N THR A 61 6.75 -5.63 -6.17
CA THR A 61 7.73 -4.98 -5.28
C THR A 61 7.23 -3.64 -4.70
N ALA A 62 5.95 -3.57 -4.34
CA ALA A 62 5.31 -2.35 -3.83
C ALA A 62 5.61 -2.05 -2.34
N ILE A 63 6.38 -2.89 -1.66
CA ILE A 63 6.52 -2.84 -0.19
C ILE A 63 7.95 -2.48 0.18
N TYR A 64 8.11 -1.37 0.89
CA TYR A 64 9.38 -0.94 1.46
C TYR A 64 9.50 -1.36 2.93
N ASP A 65 10.73 -1.63 3.35
CA ASP A 65 11.10 -2.09 4.70
C ASP A 65 11.11 -0.98 5.75
N SER A 66 11.09 0.27 5.32
CA SER A 66 10.99 1.42 6.20
C SER A 66 10.49 2.67 5.46
N VAL A 67 10.00 3.65 6.23
CA VAL A 67 9.65 4.99 5.73
C VAL A 67 10.83 5.74 5.09
N ASP A 68 12.06 5.42 5.50
CA ASP A 68 13.27 6.05 4.99
C ASP A 68 13.69 5.49 3.62
N SER A 69 13.32 4.24 3.35
CA SER A 69 13.55 3.56 2.07
C SER A 69 12.54 3.95 1.00
N VAL A 70 11.43 4.60 1.36
CA VAL A 70 10.40 5.04 0.41
C VAL A 70 10.95 6.20 -0.45
N PRO A 71 10.88 6.09 -1.79
CA PRO A 71 11.30 7.14 -2.70
C PRO A 71 10.63 8.48 -2.39
N SER A 72 11.33 9.60 -2.64
CA SER A 72 10.76 10.93 -2.39
C SER A 72 9.46 11.18 -3.15
N SER A 73 9.33 10.56 -4.32
CA SER A 73 8.12 10.57 -5.14
C SER A 73 6.96 9.81 -4.52
N GLN A 74 7.10 9.05 -3.44
CA GLN A 74 6.01 8.22 -2.88
C GLN A 74 5.77 8.44 -1.38
N LYS A 75 6.40 9.47 -0.79
CA LYS A 75 6.30 9.73 0.66
C LYS A 75 4.90 10.08 1.15
N ASP A 76 4.04 10.58 0.27
CA ASP A 76 2.61 10.78 0.54
C ASP A 76 1.90 9.47 0.92
N LEU A 77 2.30 8.34 0.32
CA LEU A 77 1.68 7.04 0.61
C LEU A 77 2.04 6.48 2.00
N ILE A 78 3.07 7.01 2.67
CA ILE A 78 3.34 6.70 4.07
C ILE A 78 2.15 7.14 4.93
N GLU A 79 1.63 8.34 4.69
CA GLU A 79 0.47 8.87 5.42
C GLU A 79 -0.79 8.03 5.13
N ALA A 80 -0.98 7.60 3.87
CA ALA A 80 -2.10 6.72 3.51
C ALA A 80 -2.10 5.42 4.33
N ASN A 81 -0.94 4.76 4.46
CA ASN A 81 -0.78 3.57 5.32
C ASN A 81 -1.00 3.90 6.80
N GLN A 82 -0.53 5.05 7.27
CA GLN A 82 -0.69 5.48 8.66
C GLN A 82 -2.13 5.78 9.04
N VAL A 83 -2.93 6.29 8.10
CA VAL A 83 -4.31 6.73 8.33
C VAL A 83 -5.30 5.58 8.16
N TYR A 84 -5.10 4.68 7.21
CA TYR A 84 -6.07 3.61 6.92
C TYR A 84 -6.39 2.75 8.15
N ARG A 85 -7.68 2.57 8.45
CA ARG A 85 -8.16 1.67 9.51
C ARG A 85 -9.31 0.83 8.97
N ASN A 86 -9.16 -0.49 9.05
CA ASN A 86 -10.20 -1.41 8.58
C ASN A 86 -11.50 -1.21 9.37
N GLY A 87 -12.63 -1.09 8.68
CA GLY A 87 -13.95 -0.85 9.28
C GLY A 87 -14.23 0.60 9.74
N ASP A 88 -13.26 1.52 9.66
CA ASP A 88 -13.49 2.95 9.91
C ASP A 88 -13.63 3.70 8.58
N ALA A 89 -14.88 4.04 8.24
CA ALA A 89 -15.21 4.71 6.99
C ALA A 89 -14.50 6.06 6.81
N ALA A 90 -14.28 6.82 7.89
CA ALA A 90 -13.63 8.12 7.81
C ALA A 90 -12.13 7.96 7.54
N ALA A 91 -11.48 7.03 8.24
CA ALA A 91 -10.07 6.70 8.04
C ALA A 91 -9.81 6.14 6.63
N MET A 92 -10.67 5.22 6.16
CA MET A 92 -10.56 4.68 4.80
C MET A 92 -10.74 5.75 3.73
N ALA A 93 -11.72 6.65 3.88
CA ALA A 93 -11.92 7.75 2.94
C ALA A 93 -10.75 8.74 2.92
N ALA A 94 -10.14 9.00 4.09
CA ALA A 94 -8.96 9.87 4.18
C ALA A 94 -7.73 9.24 3.49
N ALA A 95 -7.47 7.95 3.72
CA ALA A 95 -6.40 7.23 3.03
C ALA A 95 -6.62 7.22 1.50
N GLU A 96 -7.85 6.95 1.06
CA GLU A 96 -8.21 6.94 -0.36
C GLU A 96 -8.02 8.34 -0.99
N ALA A 97 -8.35 9.41 -0.29
CA ALA A 97 -8.12 10.77 -0.79
C ALA A 97 -6.62 11.07 -1.03
N ILE A 98 -5.74 10.56 -0.16
CA ILE A 98 -4.28 10.67 -0.34
C ILE A 98 -3.85 9.89 -1.58
N VAL A 99 -4.35 8.67 -1.77
CA VAL A 99 -4.03 7.83 -2.95
C VAL A 99 -4.53 8.48 -4.24
N GLN A 100 -5.73 9.05 -4.25
CA GLN A 100 -6.24 9.75 -5.44
C GLN A 100 -5.44 11.03 -5.75
N ALA A 101 -5.00 11.77 -4.73
CA ALA A 101 -4.07 12.89 -4.92
C ALA A 101 -2.72 12.40 -5.49
N HIS A 102 -2.21 11.26 -5.01
CA HIS A 102 -0.99 10.64 -5.52
C HIS A 102 -1.10 10.30 -7.01
N ILE A 103 -2.22 9.66 -7.41
CA ILE A 103 -2.52 9.31 -8.79
C ILE A 103 -2.61 10.56 -9.68
N GLY A 104 -3.33 11.59 -9.22
CA GLY A 104 -3.50 12.84 -9.96
C GLY A 104 -2.19 13.59 -10.19
N ALA A 105 -1.27 13.55 -9.22
CA ALA A 105 0.03 14.20 -9.32
C ALA A 105 1.02 13.47 -10.26
N ARG A 106 0.77 12.19 -10.58
CA ARG A 106 1.68 11.29 -11.32
C ARG A 106 0.94 10.47 -12.37
N ALA A 107 0.00 11.10 -13.07
CA ALA A 107 -0.90 10.42 -14.00
C ALA A 107 -0.16 9.70 -15.15
N ASP A 108 1.03 10.17 -15.51
CA ASP A 108 1.94 9.54 -16.48
C ASP A 108 2.52 8.22 -15.94
N LEU A 109 3.03 8.19 -14.70
CA LEU A 109 3.55 6.97 -14.07
C LEU A 109 2.44 5.93 -13.82
N MET A 110 1.22 6.38 -13.56
CA MET A 110 0.07 5.49 -13.35
C MET A 110 -0.37 4.74 -14.62
N GLN A 111 0.08 5.17 -15.81
CA GLN A 111 -0.19 4.48 -17.07
C GLN A 111 0.78 3.32 -17.34
N LEU A 112 1.89 3.24 -16.60
CA LEU A 112 2.88 2.18 -16.73
C LEU A 112 2.42 0.89 -16.06
N ASP A 113 2.94 -0.23 -16.53
CA ASP A 113 2.86 -1.51 -15.81
C ASP A 113 3.40 -1.32 -14.38
N PRO A 114 2.82 -1.96 -13.35
CA PRO A 114 3.29 -1.81 -11.97
C PRO A 114 4.79 -2.04 -11.77
N ASN A 115 5.41 -2.98 -12.50
CA ASN A 115 6.85 -3.22 -12.37
C ASN A 115 7.67 -2.12 -13.05
N GLU A 116 7.21 -1.62 -14.19
CA GLU A 116 7.84 -0.49 -14.88
C GLU A 116 7.72 0.79 -14.06
N ARG A 117 6.56 1.00 -13.42
CA ARG A 117 6.33 2.09 -12.46
C ARG A 117 7.29 1.99 -11.28
N GLN A 118 7.43 0.82 -10.68
CA GLN A 118 8.37 0.60 -9.57
C GLN A 118 9.82 0.91 -9.98
N ALA A 119 10.21 0.56 -11.20
CA ALA A 119 11.56 0.85 -11.73
C ALA A 119 11.79 2.32 -12.10
N ALA A 120 10.73 3.14 -12.17
CA ALA A 120 10.81 4.55 -12.56
C ALA A 120 11.07 5.51 -11.37
N HIS A 121 11.13 4.99 -10.14
CA HIS A 121 11.42 5.74 -8.92
C HIS A 121 12.87 5.61 -8.47
#